data_AF-A0A3P7KQX8-F1
#
_entry.id   AF-A0A3P7KQX8-F1
#
_cell.length_a   1.000
_cell.length_b   1.000
_cell.length_c   1.000
_cell.angle_alpha   90.00
_cell.angle_beta   90.00
_cell.angle_gamma   90.00
#
_symmetry.space_group_name_H-M   'P 1'
#
loop_
_entity.id
_entity.type
_entity.pdbx_description
1 polymer ?
#
loop_
_entity_poly.entity_id
_entity_poly.type
_entity_poly.pdbx_seq_one_letter_code
_entity_poly.pdbx_strand_id
1 'polypeptide(L)'
;MREEDSSESGQESDVQLPPSAGIMGDGQAGGSGALAHEEVDAVLAAAYLPMDPIEVRFARCEALAAHGYIPQATTLALQLSKYLVGHLQDLSDVEDARSHHILSTDEANHAGMFTFLLNVLQCPKYPMATKYLQVKLYYLEGEIVSLLQTANVEDHELEQLRDAAVQMATAVASQIVPPIALAHFILDRLSYSFNVCELDQNGQPTARVIPARVSSRRPQDDDLALKAALDAIGARPLFSEEDYPLLSEAARRQKGELAIALLT
;
A
#
# COMPACT_ATOMS: atom_id res chain seq x y z
N MET A 1 9.59 -8.88 -69.87
CA MET A 1 10.25 -10.08 -70.39
C MET A 1 11.44 -10.39 -69.51
N ARG A 2 11.46 -11.63 -68.98
CA ARG A 2 12.55 -12.36 -68.33
C ARG A 2 12.96 -12.03 -66.89
N GLU A 3 12.37 -12.84 -66.01
CA GLU A 3 12.98 -13.67 -64.96
C GLU A 3 14.49 -13.94 -65.12
N GLU A 4 15.24 -14.00 -64.01
CA GLU A 4 15.79 -15.26 -63.45
C GLU A 4 16.71 -15.04 -62.22
N ASP A 5 16.54 -15.96 -61.27
CA ASP A 5 17.48 -16.55 -60.32
C ASP A 5 17.90 -15.89 -58.99
N SER A 6 17.14 -16.31 -57.96
CA SER A 6 17.60 -16.84 -56.68
C SER A 6 18.99 -17.48 -56.67
N SER A 7 19.75 -17.21 -55.63
CA SER A 7 20.71 -18.16 -55.06
C SER A 7 20.85 -17.93 -53.55
N GLU A 8 20.29 -18.90 -52.84
CA GLU A 8 20.46 -19.29 -51.46
C GLU A 8 21.93 -19.41 -51.05
N SER A 9 22.30 -18.91 -49.86
CA SER A 9 23.40 -19.50 -49.10
C SER A 9 23.25 -19.15 -47.61
N GLY A 10 22.78 -20.13 -46.85
CA GLY A 10 22.90 -20.15 -45.40
C GLY A 10 24.34 -20.46 -45.00
N GLN A 11 24.88 -19.67 -44.08
CA GLN A 11 26.09 -20.02 -43.35
C GLN A 11 25.70 -20.33 -41.91
N GLU A 12 25.52 -21.61 -41.65
CA GLU A 12 25.60 -22.20 -40.32
C GLU A 12 27.00 -21.93 -39.74
N SER A 13 27.04 -21.26 -38.58
CA SER A 13 28.28 -21.07 -37.82
C SER A 13 28.37 -22.19 -36.79
N ASP A 14 29.34 -23.06 -36.99
CA ASP A 14 29.71 -24.18 -36.13
C ASP A 14 30.28 -23.63 -34.80
N VAL A 15 29.64 -23.94 -33.67
CA VAL A 15 30.12 -23.55 -32.33
C VAL A 15 31.06 -24.63 -31.81
N GLN A 16 32.35 -24.36 -31.92
CA GLN A 16 33.40 -25.22 -31.40
C GLN A 16 33.48 -25.11 -29.86
N LEU A 17 33.08 -26.19 -29.15
CA LEU A 17 33.31 -26.34 -27.71
C LEU A 17 34.82 -26.54 -27.42
N PRO A 18 35.39 -25.87 -26.39
CA PRO A 18 36.79 -26.09 -26.01
C PRO A 18 36.94 -27.38 -25.18
N PRO A 19 38.09 -28.07 -25.27
CA PRO A 19 38.32 -29.30 -24.53
C PRO A 19 38.69 -29.00 -23.07
N SER A 20 38.05 -29.72 -22.15
CA SER A 20 38.42 -29.80 -20.75
C SER A 20 39.64 -30.73 -20.56
N ALA A 21 40.72 -30.21 -19.96
CA ALA A 21 41.38 -30.77 -18.77
C ALA A 21 42.82 -30.25 -18.58
N GLY A 22 43.09 -29.67 -17.40
CA GLY A 22 44.38 -29.88 -16.71
C GLY A 22 45.11 -28.67 -16.10
N ILE A 23 45.15 -28.66 -14.76
CA ILE A 23 46.29 -28.31 -13.88
C ILE A 23 46.32 -26.90 -13.23
N MET A 24 46.03 -26.93 -11.92
CA MET A 24 46.61 -26.23 -10.76
C MET A 24 46.95 -24.73 -10.83
N GLY A 25 46.27 -23.96 -9.96
CA GLY A 25 46.71 -22.66 -9.48
C GLY A 25 45.84 -22.20 -8.30
N ASP A 26 46.41 -22.16 -7.10
CA ASP A 26 45.82 -21.54 -5.91
C ASP A 26 45.44 -20.08 -6.18
N GLY A 27 44.24 -19.67 -5.75
CA GLY A 27 43.74 -18.33 -5.97
C GLY A 27 42.40 -18.10 -5.29
N GLN A 28 42.48 -17.74 -4.01
CA GLN A 28 41.37 -17.34 -3.15
C GLN A 28 40.64 -16.10 -3.70
N ALA A 29 39.50 -16.29 -4.37
CA ALA A 29 38.42 -15.30 -4.54
C ALA A 29 37.24 -15.95 -5.29
N GLY A 30 36.09 -16.15 -4.63
CA GLY A 30 34.95 -16.75 -5.33
C GLY A 30 33.66 -16.96 -4.55
N GLY A 31 33.38 -16.14 -3.52
CA GLY A 31 32.11 -16.21 -2.79
C GLY A 31 30.90 -15.64 -3.55
N SER A 32 31.11 -14.98 -4.69
CA SER A 32 30.06 -14.26 -5.43
C SER A 32 29.53 -15.02 -6.64
N GLY A 33 30.26 -15.99 -7.17
CA GLY A 33 29.88 -16.74 -8.37
C GLY A 33 28.84 -17.83 -8.09
N ALA A 34 28.94 -18.50 -6.94
CA ALA A 34 28.03 -19.59 -6.57
C ALA A 34 26.61 -19.09 -6.25
N LEU A 35 26.51 -17.96 -5.52
CA LEU A 35 25.22 -17.33 -5.19
C LEU A 35 24.51 -16.77 -6.43
N ALA A 36 25.26 -16.11 -7.33
CA ALA A 36 24.71 -15.62 -8.59
C ALA A 36 24.26 -16.76 -9.51
N HIS A 37 24.96 -17.91 -9.49
CA HIS A 37 24.57 -19.07 -10.29
C HIS A 37 23.30 -19.73 -9.75
N GLU A 38 23.17 -19.83 -8.43
CA GLU A 38 21.97 -20.36 -7.76
C GLU A 38 20.75 -19.45 -7.94
N GLU A 39 20.92 -18.13 -7.93
CA GLU A 39 19.88 -17.16 -8.28
C GLU A 39 19.45 -17.28 -9.74
N VAL A 40 20.40 -17.42 -10.68
CA VAL A 40 20.11 -17.61 -12.11
C VAL A 40 19.36 -18.93 -12.33
N ASP A 41 19.76 -20.01 -11.67
CA ASP A 41 19.09 -21.31 -11.73
C ASP A 41 17.68 -21.28 -11.10
N ALA A 42 17.50 -20.53 -10.01
CA ALA A 42 16.19 -20.31 -9.40
C ALA A 42 15.27 -19.47 -10.30
N VAL A 43 15.80 -18.45 -10.97
CA VAL A 43 15.07 -17.62 -11.95
C VAL A 43 14.70 -18.45 -13.18
N LEU A 44 15.61 -19.29 -13.68
CA LEU A 44 15.34 -20.26 -14.75
C LEU A 44 14.27 -21.27 -14.32
N ALA A 45 14.35 -21.81 -13.10
CA ALA A 45 13.33 -22.72 -12.56
C ALA A 45 11.96 -22.05 -12.41
N ALA A 46 11.92 -20.77 -11.99
CA ALA A 46 10.70 -19.96 -11.95
C ALA A 46 10.10 -19.74 -13.34
N ALA A 47 10.94 -19.58 -14.37
CA ALA A 47 10.49 -19.43 -15.76
C ALA A 47 9.85 -20.70 -16.35
N TYR A 48 10.08 -21.87 -15.76
CA TYR A 48 9.47 -23.14 -16.17
C TYR A 48 8.21 -23.52 -15.38
N LEU A 49 7.83 -22.75 -14.35
CA LEU A 49 6.55 -22.93 -13.69
C LEU A 49 5.42 -22.50 -14.63
N PRO A 50 4.37 -23.31 -14.80
CA PRO A 50 3.22 -22.94 -15.62
C PRO A 50 2.53 -21.73 -14.99
N MET A 51 2.58 -20.60 -15.69
CA MET A 51 1.90 -19.37 -15.28
C MET A 51 0.39 -19.58 -15.22
N ASP A 52 -0.25 -18.90 -14.28
CA ASP A 52 -1.70 -18.89 -14.21
C ASP A 52 -2.30 -18.19 -15.45
N PRO A 53 -3.52 -18.57 -15.89
CA PRO A 53 -4.14 -17.98 -17.09
C PRO A 53 -4.29 -16.46 -17.06
N ILE A 54 -4.35 -15.86 -15.86
CA ILE A 54 -4.40 -14.41 -15.68
C ILE A 54 -3.02 -13.76 -15.82
N GLU A 55 -1.98 -14.39 -15.26
CA GLU A 55 -0.58 -13.95 -15.37
C GLU A 55 -0.13 -13.98 -16.82
N VAL A 56 -0.49 -15.03 -17.57
CA VAL A 56 -0.23 -15.13 -19.02
C VAL A 56 -0.82 -13.92 -19.77
N ARG A 57 -2.01 -13.45 -19.38
CA ARG A 57 -2.67 -12.30 -20.03
C ARG A 57 -1.97 -10.99 -19.66
N PHE A 58 -1.54 -10.83 -18.41
CA PHE A 58 -0.76 -9.67 -17.97
C PHE A 58 0.59 -9.61 -18.67
N ALA A 59 1.35 -10.69 -18.66
CA ALA A 59 2.65 -10.81 -19.34
C ALA A 59 2.53 -10.51 -20.85
N ARG A 60 1.45 -10.98 -21.49
CA ARG A 60 1.18 -10.66 -22.91
C ARG A 60 0.85 -9.19 -23.14
N CYS A 61 0.11 -8.56 -22.24
CA CYS A 61 -0.20 -7.13 -22.30
C CYS A 61 1.06 -6.28 -22.19
N GLU A 62 1.92 -6.62 -21.22
CA GLU A 62 3.21 -5.97 -20.99
C GLU A 62 4.16 -6.15 -22.19
N ALA A 63 4.28 -7.36 -22.71
CA ALA A 63 5.09 -7.63 -23.90
C ALA A 63 4.62 -6.81 -25.11
N LEU A 64 3.30 -6.74 -25.37
CA LEU A 64 2.76 -5.95 -26.47
C LEU A 64 3.06 -4.44 -26.29
N ALA A 65 2.98 -3.93 -25.07
CA ALA A 65 3.32 -2.54 -24.78
C ALA A 65 4.81 -2.26 -25.01
N ALA A 66 5.70 -3.14 -24.51
CA ALA A 66 7.15 -3.02 -24.65
C ALA A 66 7.62 -3.06 -26.12
N HIS A 67 6.92 -3.83 -26.97
CA HIS A 67 7.22 -3.93 -28.39
C HIS A 67 6.54 -2.86 -29.27
N GLY A 68 5.88 -1.86 -28.66
CA GLY A 68 5.28 -0.74 -29.38
C GLY A 68 3.93 -1.05 -30.04
N TYR A 69 3.33 -2.21 -29.77
CA TYR A 69 1.99 -2.60 -30.21
C TYR A 69 0.91 -2.00 -29.31
N ILE A 70 0.94 -0.68 -29.17
CA ILE A 70 0.10 0.09 -28.23
C ILE A 70 -1.41 -0.16 -28.44
N PRO A 71 -1.96 -0.21 -29.67
CA PRO A 71 -3.39 -0.48 -29.86
C PRO A 71 -3.84 -1.86 -29.37
N GLN A 72 -3.01 -2.90 -29.61
CA GLN A 72 -3.29 -4.25 -29.14
C GLN A 72 -3.12 -4.36 -27.62
N ALA A 73 -2.06 -3.77 -27.06
CA ALA A 73 -1.84 -3.70 -25.62
C ALA A 73 -3.01 -3.00 -24.91
N THR A 74 -3.49 -1.88 -25.46
CA THR A 74 -4.62 -1.12 -24.89
C THR A 74 -5.91 -1.93 -24.92
N THR A 75 -6.17 -2.65 -26.02
CA THR A 75 -7.36 -3.51 -26.14
C THR A 75 -7.30 -4.67 -25.13
N LEU A 76 -6.14 -5.32 -25.01
CA LEU A 76 -5.93 -6.40 -24.06
C LEU A 76 -6.02 -5.90 -22.61
N ALA A 77 -5.45 -4.73 -22.31
CA ALA A 77 -5.58 -4.06 -21.03
C ALA A 77 -7.04 -3.78 -20.68
N LEU A 78 -7.84 -3.26 -21.62
CA LEU A 78 -9.28 -3.06 -21.41
C LEU A 78 -10.02 -4.36 -21.15
N GLN A 79 -9.66 -5.45 -21.82
CA GLN A 79 -10.27 -6.76 -21.59
C GLN A 79 -9.89 -7.31 -20.20
N LEU A 80 -8.63 -7.17 -19.79
CA LEU A 80 -8.17 -7.48 -18.43
C LEU A 80 -8.89 -6.63 -17.39
N SER A 81 -9.00 -5.32 -17.59
CA SER A 81 -9.73 -4.43 -16.69
C SER A 81 -11.20 -4.83 -16.57
N LYS A 82 -11.88 -5.15 -17.68
CA LYS A 82 -13.27 -5.63 -17.64
C LYS A 82 -13.40 -6.97 -16.92
N TYR A 83 -12.47 -7.89 -17.15
CA TYR A 83 -12.46 -9.19 -16.47
C TYR A 83 -12.24 -9.03 -14.97
N LEU A 84 -11.28 -8.19 -14.56
CA LEU A 84 -11.01 -7.90 -13.15
C LEU A 84 -12.17 -7.15 -12.50
N VAL A 85 -12.74 -6.15 -13.17
CA VAL A 85 -13.93 -5.44 -12.67
C VAL A 85 -15.11 -6.39 -12.56
N GLY A 86 -15.34 -7.28 -13.52
CA GLY A 86 -16.39 -8.29 -13.42
C GLY A 86 -16.16 -9.25 -12.26
N HIS A 87 -14.93 -9.71 -12.06
CA HIS A 87 -14.59 -10.58 -10.94
C HIS A 87 -14.64 -9.86 -9.58
N LEU A 88 -14.29 -8.57 -9.54
CA LEU A 88 -14.44 -7.72 -8.37
C LEU A 88 -15.90 -7.37 -8.11
N GLN A 89 -16.74 -7.24 -9.15
CA GLN A 89 -18.18 -7.06 -9.05
C GLN A 89 -18.88 -8.33 -8.60
N ASP A 90 -18.42 -9.51 -9.03
CA ASP A 90 -18.94 -10.79 -8.52
C ASP A 90 -18.59 -10.95 -7.03
N LEU A 91 -17.41 -10.49 -6.61
CA LEU A 91 -17.05 -10.40 -5.19
C LEU A 91 -17.81 -9.29 -4.47
N SER A 92 -18.00 -8.14 -5.12
CA SER A 92 -18.73 -7.02 -4.55
C SER A 92 -20.21 -7.33 -4.45
N ASP A 93 -20.86 -8.07 -5.35
CA ASP A 93 -22.27 -8.46 -5.24
C ASP A 93 -22.50 -9.40 -4.04
N VAL A 94 -21.50 -10.23 -3.72
CA VAL A 94 -21.46 -11.04 -2.50
C VAL A 94 -21.24 -10.18 -1.25
N GLU A 95 -20.46 -9.09 -1.37
CA GLU A 95 -20.20 -8.12 -0.29
C GLU A 95 -21.25 -6.99 -0.22
N ASP A 96 -22.00 -6.69 -1.27
CA ASP A 96 -22.95 -5.58 -1.47
C ASP A 96 -24.30 -6.00 -0.93
N ALA A 97 -24.63 -7.30 -0.98
CA ALA A 97 -25.67 -7.87 -0.13
C ALA A 97 -25.41 -7.59 1.37
N ARG A 98 -24.15 -7.41 1.78
CA ARG A 98 -23.77 -6.99 3.14
C ARG A 98 -23.58 -5.47 3.27
N SER A 99 -23.11 -4.79 2.22
CA SER A 99 -22.69 -3.37 2.24
C SER A 99 -23.82 -2.39 1.92
N HIS A 100 -24.82 -2.75 1.10
CA HIS A 100 -26.02 -1.93 0.90
C HIS A 100 -26.86 -1.78 2.18
N HIS A 101 -26.73 -2.71 3.14
CA HIS A 101 -27.31 -2.55 4.47
C HIS A 101 -26.55 -1.52 5.33
N ILE A 102 -25.28 -1.27 5.02
CA ILE A 102 -24.30 -0.45 5.77
C ILE A 102 -24.17 0.99 5.21
N LEU A 103 -24.87 1.35 4.12
CA LEU A 103 -24.88 2.73 3.56
C LEU A 103 -26.24 3.46 3.63
N SER A 104 -27.27 2.84 4.21
CA SER A 104 -28.59 3.48 4.44
C SER A 104 -28.46 4.60 5.46
N THR A 105 -28.83 5.85 5.19
CA THR A 105 -28.67 7.02 6.09
C THR A 105 -29.54 7.00 7.36
N ASP A 106 -29.49 5.93 8.12
CA ASP A 106 -30.17 5.71 9.40
C ASP A 106 -29.15 5.85 10.56
N GLU A 107 -29.58 6.20 11.76
CA GLU A 107 -28.67 6.31 12.92
C GLU A 107 -27.92 4.99 13.19
N ALA A 108 -28.56 3.85 12.91
CA ALA A 108 -27.98 2.51 12.96
C ALA A 108 -26.83 2.26 11.96
N ASN A 109 -26.68 3.13 10.96
CA ASN A 109 -25.74 2.98 9.87
C ASN A 109 -24.45 3.78 10.05
N HIS A 110 -24.42 4.70 11.02
CA HIS A 110 -23.24 5.51 11.30
C HIS A 110 -22.07 4.66 11.82
N ALA A 111 -22.36 3.66 12.66
CA ALA A 111 -21.37 2.70 13.14
C ALA A 111 -20.77 1.86 11.99
N GLY A 112 -21.61 1.43 11.05
CA GLY A 112 -21.18 0.71 9.86
C GLY A 112 -20.34 1.58 8.92
N MET A 113 -20.72 2.85 8.75
CA MET A 113 -19.94 3.83 7.97
C MET A 113 -18.58 4.13 8.60
N PHE A 114 -18.52 4.34 9.93
CA PHE A 114 -17.25 4.54 10.62
C PHE A 114 -16.33 3.34 10.45
N THR A 115 -16.85 2.14 10.70
CA THR A 115 -16.12 0.87 10.56
C THR A 115 -15.58 0.71 9.14
N PHE A 116 -16.43 0.95 8.13
CA PHE A 116 -16.04 0.90 6.73
C PHE A 116 -14.91 1.88 6.42
N LEU A 117 -15.07 3.16 6.76
CA LEU A 117 -14.07 4.19 6.49
C LEU A 117 -12.74 3.93 7.21
N LEU A 118 -12.80 3.47 8.47
CA LEU A 118 -11.62 3.09 9.24
C LEU A 118 -10.90 1.90 8.60
N ASN A 119 -11.63 0.90 8.09
CA ASN A 119 -11.06 -0.23 7.38
C ASN A 119 -10.38 0.20 6.08
N VAL A 120 -11.01 1.09 5.29
CA VAL A 120 -10.37 1.64 4.08
C VAL A 120 -9.07 2.37 4.42
N LEU A 121 -9.05 3.11 5.53
CA LEU A 121 -7.85 3.84 5.95
C LEU A 121 -6.71 2.91 6.40
N GLN A 122 -7.05 1.73 6.95
CA GLN A 122 -6.13 0.66 7.37
C GLN A 122 -5.57 -0.19 6.21
N CYS A 123 -6.23 -0.19 5.04
CA CYS A 123 -5.81 -1.02 3.92
C CYS A 123 -4.34 -0.74 3.51
N PRO A 124 -3.53 -1.80 3.26
CA PRO A 124 -2.19 -1.64 2.72
C PRO A 124 -2.20 -0.87 1.40
N LYS A 125 -1.36 0.17 1.32
CA LYS A 125 -1.22 1.02 0.15
C LYS A 125 0.09 0.73 -0.57
N TYR A 126 0.03 0.86 -1.89
CA TYR A 126 1.15 0.65 -2.79
C TYR A 126 1.49 1.96 -3.52
N PRO A 127 2.76 2.18 -3.90
CA PRO A 127 3.13 3.33 -4.72
C PRO A 127 2.31 3.37 -6.02
N MET A 128 1.68 4.50 -6.29
CA MET A 128 0.82 4.62 -7.48
C MET A 128 1.64 4.85 -8.75
N ALA A 129 1.24 4.19 -9.84
CA ALA A 129 1.94 4.19 -11.14
C ALA A 129 2.10 5.58 -11.79
N THR A 130 1.29 6.57 -11.42
CA THR A 130 1.37 7.92 -11.98
C THR A 130 1.34 8.99 -10.90
N LYS A 131 1.98 10.14 -11.17
CA LYS A 131 1.97 11.31 -10.28
C LYS A 131 0.55 11.78 -9.93
N TYR A 132 -0.36 11.75 -10.91
CA TYR A 132 -1.77 12.10 -10.70
C TYR A 132 -2.44 11.20 -9.67
N LEU A 133 -2.23 9.88 -9.77
CA LEU A 133 -2.82 8.92 -8.83
C LEU A 133 -2.21 9.02 -7.43
N GLN A 134 -0.92 9.36 -7.30
CA GLN A 134 -0.30 9.62 -5.99
C GLN A 134 -0.98 10.80 -5.28
N VAL A 135 -1.19 11.92 -5.99
CA VAL A 135 -1.88 13.09 -5.45
C VAL A 135 -3.34 12.77 -5.14
N LYS A 136 -4.02 12.02 -6.02
CA LYS A 136 -5.42 11.63 -5.81
C LYS A 136 -5.59 10.72 -4.60
N LEU A 137 -4.68 9.77 -4.38
CA LEU A 137 -4.69 8.90 -3.20
C LEU A 137 -4.61 9.74 -1.92
N TYR A 138 -3.66 10.68 -1.86
CA TYR A 138 -3.51 11.59 -0.72
C TYR A 138 -4.77 12.42 -0.47
N TYR A 139 -5.34 13.00 -1.52
CA TYR A 139 -6.58 13.78 -1.41
C TYR A 139 -7.72 12.91 -0.86
N LEU A 140 -7.89 11.69 -1.38
CA LEU A 140 -8.92 10.77 -0.92
C LEU A 140 -8.71 10.32 0.53
N GLU A 141 -7.48 10.12 0.98
CA GLU A 141 -7.20 9.88 2.41
C GLU A 141 -7.68 11.04 3.28
N GLY A 142 -7.42 12.28 2.86
CA GLY A 142 -7.90 13.47 3.56
C GLY A 142 -9.43 13.53 3.63
N GLU A 143 -10.12 13.21 2.53
CA GLU A 143 -11.59 13.13 2.50
C GLU A 143 -12.13 12.02 3.43
N ILE A 144 -11.49 10.84 3.44
CA ILE A 144 -11.87 9.75 4.36
C ILE A 144 -11.70 10.20 5.82
N VAL A 145 -10.58 10.86 6.15
CA VAL A 145 -10.37 11.43 7.49
C VAL A 145 -11.43 12.48 7.83
N SER A 146 -11.76 13.37 6.89
CA SER A 146 -12.82 14.36 7.08
C SER A 146 -14.18 13.69 7.35
N LEU A 147 -14.52 12.62 6.63
CA LEU A 147 -15.76 11.86 6.86
C LEU A 147 -15.74 11.17 8.23
N LEU A 148 -14.62 10.55 8.60
CA LEU A 148 -14.43 9.95 9.92
C LEU A 148 -14.55 10.97 11.07
N GLN A 149 -14.11 12.21 10.86
CA GLN A 149 -14.27 13.29 11.83
C GLN A 149 -15.74 13.72 12.01
N THR A 150 -16.56 13.61 10.97
CA THR A 150 -18.02 13.86 11.07
C THR A 150 -18.79 12.73 11.74
N ALA A 151 -18.24 11.52 11.75
CA ALA A 151 -18.89 10.35 12.33
C ALA A 151 -18.93 10.43 13.87
N ASN A 152 -20.05 9.96 14.43
CA ASN A 152 -20.23 9.93 15.87
C ASN A 152 -19.44 8.76 16.46
N VAL A 153 -18.34 9.05 17.15
CA VAL A 153 -17.51 8.01 17.78
C VAL A 153 -18.10 7.65 19.15
N GLU A 154 -18.66 6.45 19.27
CA GLU A 154 -19.20 5.87 20.50
C GLU A 154 -18.24 4.77 21.02
N ASP A 155 -18.68 4.00 22.00
CA ASP A 155 -17.83 3.03 22.71
C ASP A 155 -17.24 1.97 21.78
N HIS A 156 -18.04 1.56 20.78
CA HIS A 156 -17.63 0.57 19.80
C HIS A 156 -16.54 1.11 18.88
N GLU A 157 -16.71 2.32 18.35
CA GLU A 157 -15.74 2.98 17.49
C GLU A 157 -14.44 3.30 18.25
N LEU A 158 -14.52 3.65 19.54
CA LEU A 158 -13.34 3.80 20.40
C LEU A 158 -12.59 2.48 20.55
N GLU A 159 -13.28 1.35 20.70
CA GLU A 159 -12.60 0.04 20.77
C GLU A 159 -11.89 -0.29 19.45
N GLN A 160 -12.53 -0.02 18.30
CA GLN A 160 -11.89 -0.20 16.99
C GLN A 160 -10.63 0.67 16.84
N LEU A 161 -10.65 1.91 17.35
CA LEU A 161 -9.47 2.77 17.34
C LEU A 161 -8.34 2.24 18.23
N ARG A 162 -8.67 1.65 19.39
CA ARG A 162 -7.68 0.99 20.26
C ARG A 162 -7.05 -0.22 19.57
N ASP A 163 -7.87 -1.06 18.95
CA ASP A 163 -7.39 -2.22 18.19
C ASP A 163 -6.47 -1.78 17.05
N ALA A 164 -6.85 -0.74 16.30
CA ALA A 164 -6.02 -0.16 15.25
C ALA A 164 -4.70 0.43 15.79
N ALA A 165 -4.73 1.09 16.96
CA ALA A 165 -3.54 1.63 17.62
C ALA A 165 -2.56 0.51 18.03
N VAL A 166 -3.06 -0.60 18.59
CA VAL A 166 -2.26 -1.78 18.93
C VAL A 166 -1.65 -2.41 17.68
N GLN A 167 -2.40 -2.46 16.57
CA GLN A 167 -1.93 -3.03 15.31
C GLN A 167 -0.96 -2.12 14.54
N MET A 168 -0.82 -0.84 14.92
CA MET A 168 -0.03 0.14 14.19
C MET A 168 1.41 -0.31 13.96
N ALA A 169 2.07 -0.87 14.98
CA ALA A 169 3.44 -1.38 14.89
C ALA A 169 3.60 -2.46 13.79
N THR A 170 2.62 -3.37 13.70
CA THR A 170 2.58 -4.41 12.66
C THR A 170 2.31 -3.80 11.29
N ALA A 171 1.39 -2.83 11.21
CA ALA A 171 1.04 -2.16 9.96
C ALA A 171 2.24 -1.41 9.37
N VAL A 172 2.95 -0.60 10.17
CA VAL A 172 4.13 0.15 9.70
C VAL A 172 5.31 -0.76 9.33
N ALA A 173 5.39 -1.96 9.89
CA ALA A 173 6.43 -2.93 9.57
C ALA A 173 6.15 -3.72 8.27
N SER A 174 4.89 -3.82 7.85
CA SER A 174 4.47 -4.67 6.74
C SER A 174 3.92 -3.92 5.52
N GLN A 175 3.37 -2.72 5.70
CA GLN A 175 2.81 -1.93 4.61
C GLN A 175 3.90 -1.17 3.85
N ILE A 176 3.78 -1.12 2.51
CA ILE A 176 4.75 -0.41 1.68
C ILE A 176 4.73 1.09 1.94
N VAL A 177 3.52 1.66 1.95
CA VAL A 177 3.28 3.05 2.35
C VAL A 177 2.73 3.04 3.79
N PRO A 178 3.44 3.63 4.76
CA PRO A 178 2.98 3.65 6.15
C PRO A 178 1.64 4.39 6.31
N PRO A 179 0.72 3.91 7.16
CA PRO A 179 -0.60 4.51 7.34
C PRO A 179 -0.55 5.74 8.27
N ILE A 180 0.15 6.80 7.85
CA ILE A 180 0.41 8.00 8.68
C ILE A 180 -0.90 8.75 8.99
N ALA A 181 -1.81 8.86 8.02
CA ALA A 181 -3.12 9.49 8.21
C ALA A 181 -3.97 8.76 9.26
N LEU A 182 -3.90 7.42 9.32
CA LEU A 182 -4.55 6.63 10.37
C LEU A 182 -3.96 6.93 11.74
N ALA A 183 -2.63 6.96 11.85
CA ALA A 183 -1.96 7.27 13.12
C ALA A 183 -2.30 8.68 13.61
N HIS A 184 -2.40 9.65 12.69
CA HIS A 184 -2.85 11.00 13.01
C HIS A 184 -4.30 11.02 13.49
N PHE A 185 -5.20 10.28 12.85
CA PHE A 185 -6.59 10.19 13.28
C PHE A 185 -6.72 9.49 14.64
N ILE A 186 -5.96 8.42 14.89
CA ILE A 186 -5.90 7.76 16.20
C ILE A 186 -5.41 8.73 17.27
N LEU A 187 -4.35 9.50 17.00
CA LEU A 187 -3.84 10.50 17.94
C LEU A 187 -4.93 11.54 18.28
N ASP A 188 -5.55 12.12 17.25
CA ASP A 188 -6.61 13.11 17.37
C ASP A 188 -7.84 12.57 18.12
N ARG A 189 -8.16 11.28 17.99
CA ARG A 189 -9.38 10.71 18.60
C ARG A 189 -9.16 10.00 19.90
N LEU A 190 -7.99 9.42 20.20
CA LEU A 190 -7.73 8.69 21.44
C LEU A 190 -7.01 9.55 22.50
N SER A 191 -6.13 10.48 22.10
CA SER A 191 -5.36 11.24 23.10
C SER A 191 -6.24 12.22 23.88
N TYR A 192 -6.23 12.08 25.20
CA TYR A 192 -6.89 12.94 26.16
C TYR A 192 -6.32 14.36 26.11
N SER A 193 -5.00 14.52 25.98
CA SER A 193 -4.33 15.84 25.91
C SER A 193 -4.77 16.64 24.68
N PHE A 194 -5.02 15.95 23.56
CA PHE A 194 -5.53 16.55 22.33
C PHE A 194 -7.03 16.89 22.40
N ASN A 195 -7.79 16.21 23.28
CA ASN A 195 -9.25 16.31 23.36
C ASN A 195 -9.80 17.01 24.61
N VAL A 196 -9.01 17.22 25.67
CA VAL A 196 -9.46 17.75 26.96
C VAL A 196 -8.48 18.76 27.56
N CYS A 197 -8.92 20.02 27.50
CA CYS A 197 -8.66 21.15 28.40
C CYS A 197 -7.22 21.67 28.55
N GLU A 198 -7.01 22.91 28.07
CA GLU A 198 -6.13 23.85 28.77
C GLU A 198 -6.55 23.89 30.26
N LEU A 199 -5.62 23.62 31.17
CA LEU A 199 -5.79 23.93 32.58
C LEU A 199 -5.71 25.45 32.73
N ASP A 200 -6.64 26.06 33.46
CA ASP A 200 -6.47 27.46 33.85
C ASP A 200 -5.25 27.60 34.79
N GLN A 201 -4.85 28.85 35.10
CA GLN A 201 -3.74 29.13 36.01
C GLN A 201 -3.97 28.60 37.45
N ASN A 202 -5.15 28.05 37.74
CA ASN A 202 -5.56 27.49 39.02
C ASN A 202 -5.62 25.94 39.00
N GLY A 203 -5.24 25.30 37.88
CA GLY A 203 -5.30 23.84 37.73
C GLY A 203 -6.71 23.29 37.52
N GLN A 204 -7.67 24.13 37.13
CA GLN A 204 -9.03 23.72 36.80
C GLN A 204 -9.17 23.50 35.28
N PRO A 205 -9.83 22.42 34.83
CA PRO A 205 -10.04 22.17 33.40
C PRO A 205 -10.95 23.26 32.80
N THR A 206 -10.46 24.00 31.80
CA THR A 206 -11.27 25.01 31.11
C THR A 206 -12.30 24.32 30.22
N ALA A 207 -13.58 24.58 30.47
CA ALA A 207 -14.69 23.99 29.72
C ALA A 207 -14.77 24.53 28.27
N ARG A 208 -13.80 24.19 27.41
CA ARG A 208 -14.04 24.13 25.96
C ARG A 208 -14.57 22.74 25.67
N VAL A 209 -15.90 22.66 25.53
CA VAL A 209 -16.68 21.49 25.09
C VAL A 209 -16.06 20.17 25.55
N ILE A 210 -16.30 19.80 26.81
CA ILE A 210 -16.16 18.41 27.23
C ILE A 210 -17.06 17.61 26.27
N PRO A 211 -16.53 16.77 25.36
CA PRO A 211 -17.39 15.87 24.63
C PRO A 211 -18.07 15.01 25.70
N ALA A 212 -19.38 14.79 25.61
CA ALA A 212 -20.20 14.10 26.60
C ALA A 212 -19.84 12.61 26.84
N ARG A 213 -18.59 12.20 26.57
CA ARG A 213 -18.10 10.83 26.36
C ARG A 213 -16.90 10.46 27.24
N VAL A 214 -16.76 11.09 28.41
CA VAL A 214 -15.66 10.81 29.35
C VAL A 214 -15.74 9.39 29.92
N SER A 215 -16.94 8.78 30.00
CA SER A 215 -17.15 7.46 30.61
C SER A 215 -16.46 6.30 29.89
N SER A 216 -16.21 6.45 28.59
CA SER A 216 -15.77 5.34 27.73
C SER A 216 -14.29 5.43 27.35
N ARG A 217 -13.65 6.54 27.72
CA ARG A 217 -12.20 6.73 27.58
C ARG A 217 -11.46 6.07 28.73
N ARG A 218 -10.36 5.40 28.40
CA ARG A 218 -9.49 4.71 29.35
C ARG A 218 -8.21 5.52 29.55
N PRO A 219 -7.60 5.52 30.75
CA PRO A 219 -6.32 6.19 30.98
C PRO A 219 -5.18 5.72 30.06
N GLN A 220 -5.29 4.50 29.53
CA GLN A 220 -4.33 3.89 28.60
C GLN A 220 -4.47 4.40 27.17
N ASP A 221 -5.54 5.13 26.83
CA ASP A 221 -5.81 5.61 25.47
C ASP A 221 -4.73 6.60 25.02
N ASP A 222 -4.18 7.41 25.92
CA ASP A 222 -3.06 8.32 25.65
C ASP A 222 -1.79 7.55 25.28
N ASP A 223 -1.42 6.55 26.06
CA ASP A 223 -0.22 5.75 25.81
C ASP A 223 -0.32 5.00 24.47
N LEU A 224 -1.51 4.46 24.17
CA LEU A 224 -1.79 3.80 22.88
C LEU A 224 -1.70 4.78 21.71
N ALA A 225 -2.31 5.96 21.83
CA ALA A 225 -2.28 7.01 20.82
C ALA A 225 -0.85 7.48 20.54
N LEU A 226 -0.11 7.78 21.61
CA LEU A 226 1.29 8.21 21.53
C LEU A 226 2.15 7.12 20.88
N LYS A 227 1.99 5.87 21.30
CA LYS A 227 2.75 4.75 20.75
C LYS A 227 2.48 4.58 19.26
N ALA A 228 1.22 4.60 18.84
CA ALA A 228 0.85 4.50 17.42
C ALA A 228 1.42 5.66 16.59
N ALA A 229 1.37 6.89 17.11
CA ALA A 229 1.95 8.05 16.43
C ALA A 229 3.48 7.94 16.28
N LEU A 230 4.18 7.51 17.33
CA LEU A 230 5.63 7.30 17.29
C LEU A 230 6.03 6.18 16.33
N ASP A 231 5.27 5.08 16.28
CA ASP A 231 5.50 3.99 15.33
C ASP A 231 5.35 4.48 13.89
N ALA A 232 4.34 5.30 13.59
CA ALA A 232 4.15 5.88 12.26
C ALA A 232 5.22 6.91 11.87
N ILE A 233 5.63 7.79 12.80
CA ILE A 233 6.73 8.74 12.58
C ILE A 233 8.04 7.98 12.32
N GLY A 234 8.34 6.97 13.15
CA GLY A 234 9.54 6.15 13.07
C GLY A 234 9.56 5.17 11.90
N ALA A 235 8.43 4.90 11.27
CA ALA A 235 8.31 3.92 10.18
C ALA A 235 9.28 4.21 9.03
N ARG A 236 10.03 3.22 8.57
CA ARG A 236 10.81 3.37 7.33
C ARG A 236 9.92 2.98 6.15
N PRO A 237 9.66 3.87 5.17
CA PRO A 237 8.89 3.49 3.99
C PRO A 237 9.58 2.35 3.23
N LEU A 238 8.80 1.41 2.68
CA LEU A 238 9.33 0.25 1.93
C LEU A 238 9.31 0.49 0.42
N PHE A 239 9.49 1.73 -0.01
CA PHE A 239 9.62 2.14 -1.40
C PHE A 239 10.85 3.03 -1.59
N SER A 240 11.39 3.05 -2.81
CA SER A 240 12.54 3.89 -3.17
C SER A 240 12.16 5.36 -3.31
N GLU A 241 12.93 6.26 -2.70
CA GLU A 241 12.77 7.71 -2.88
C GLU A 241 13.12 8.15 -4.31
N GLU A 242 14.00 7.43 -4.99
CA GLU A 242 14.41 7.72 -6.38
C GLU A 242 13.25 7.46 -7.36
N ASP A 243 12.52 6.36 -7.14
CA ASP A 243 11.39 5.97 -8.00
C ASP A 243 10.12 6.77 -7.68
N TYR A 244 9.94 7.17 -6.41
CA TYR A 244 8.72 7.82 -5.91
C TYR A 244 8.99 9.11 -5.11
N PRO A 245 9.63 10.14 -5.68
CA PRO A 245 10.05 11.35 -4.94
C PRO A 245 8.87 12.17 -4.39
N LEU A 246 7.73 12.22 -5.11
CA LEU A 246 6.55 12.95 -4.63
C LEU A 246 5.88 12.25 -3.45
N LEU A 247 5.81 10.91 -3.48
CA LEU A 247 5.28 10.10 -2.39
C LEU A 247 6.18 10.18 -1.15
N SER A 248 7.50 10.14 -1.34
CA SER A 248 8.47 10.33 -0.25
C SER A 248 8.29 11.70 0.42
N GLU A 249 8.19 12.76 -0.37
CA GLU A 249 7.97 14.10 0.15
C GLU A 249 6.62 14.26 0.84
N ALA A 250 5.55 13.65 0.32
CA ALA A 250 4.23 13.64 0.96
C ALA A 250 4.27 12.93 2.32
N ALA A 251 4.88 11.73 2.38
CA ALA A 251 5.04 10.98 3.63
C ALA A 251 5.88 11.76 4.64
N ARG A 252 6.95 12.45 4.20
CA ARG A 252 7.77 13.32 5.05
C ARG A 252 6.95 14.47 5.64
N ARG A 253 6.09 15.10 4.84
CA ARG A 253 5.19 16.17 5.31
C ARG A 253 4.16 15.68 6.32
N GLN A 254 3.44 14.58 6.02
CA GLN A 254 2.47 14.02 6.96
C GLN A 254 3.11 13.63 8.30
N LYS A 255 4.32 13.05 8.26
CA LYS A 255 5.09 12.75 9.48
C LYS A 255 5.49 14.01 10.23
N GLY A 256 5.88 15.07 9.52
CA GLY A 256 6.19 16.36 10.11
C GLY A 256 4.99 16.98 10.80
N GLU A 257 3.82 16.95 10.16
CA GLU A 257 2.55 17.41 10.73
C GLU A 257 2.16 16.60 11.97
N LEU A 258 2.25 15.27 11.89
CA LEU A 258 2.01 14.38 13.03
C LEU A 258 2.99 14.62 14.19
N ALA A 259 4.27 14.88 13.89
CA ALA A 259 5.25 15.22 14.91
C ALA A 259 4.95 16.57 15.57
N ILE A 260 4.46 17.55 14.81
CA ILE A 260 4.00 18.83 15.37
C ILE A 260 2.81 18.60 16.28
N ALA A 261 1.82 17.79 15.87
CA ALA A 261 0.66 17.47 16.69
C ALA A 261 1.02 16.80 18.03
N LEU A 262 2.13 16.06 18.10
CA LEU A 262 2.62 15.51 19.37
C LEU A 262 3.28 16.54 20.31
N LEU A 263 3.69 17.70 19.79
CA LEU A 263 4.39 18.74 20.53
C LEU A 263 3.46 19.86 21.02
N THR A 264 2.23 19.92 20.52
CA THR A 264 1.23 20.95 20.79
C THR A 264 0.09 20.39 21.62
#